data_AF-A0A1Y3BMJ5-F1
#
_entry.id   AF-A0A1Y3BMJ5-F1
#
_cell.length_a   1.000
_cell.length_b   1.000
_cell.length_c   1.000
_cell.angle_alpha   90.00
_cell.angle_beta   90.00
_cell.angle_gamma   90.00
#
_symmetry.space_group_name_H-M   'P 1'
#
loop_
_entity.id
_entity.type
_entity.pdbx_description
1 polymer ?
#
loop_
_entity_poly.entity_id
_entity_poly.type
_entity_poly.pdbx_seq_one_letter_code
_entity_poly.pdbx_strand_id
1 'polypeptide(L)'
;MQAVKRNNVTGQFYWIGSDGWSARKLVYDGNEHQVEGTISVQPMASPVPGFYDYFFSLTPKNNHRNPWFIEYWEHTNCTGDERTMIAENESDDDVEMQLQFVSDAVLAFAYAIKSMQQELCPNTYGVCPRMLAADGSQLLQHLRTVQFKGKIE
;
A
#
# COMPACT_ATOMS: atom_id res chain seq x y z
N MET A 1 -19.15 -9.41 -12.96
CA MET A 1 -20.22 -8.49 -13.43
C MET A 1 -20.51 -8.62 -14.91
N GLN A 2 -19.50 -8.66 -15.78
CA GLN A 2 -19.71 -8.87 -17.22
C GLN A 2 -20.62 -10.07 -17.57
N ALA A 3 -20.56 -11.18 -16.81
CA ALA A 3 -21.46 -12.31 -17.02
C ALA A 3 -22.94 -11.97 -16.72
N VAL A 4 -23.23 -11.18 -15.69
CA VAL A 4 -24.59 -10.69 -15.38
C VAL A 4 -25.10 -9.83 -16.53
N LYS A 5 -24.24 -8.94 -17.04
CA LYS A 5 -24.54 -8.08 -18.19
C LYS A 5 -24.81 -8.91 -19.46
N ARG A 6 -23.95 -9.88 -19.78
CA ARG A 6 -24.10 -10.77 -20.94
C ARG A 6 -25.38 -11.61 -20.90
N ASN A 7 -25.82 -12.02 -19.72
CA ASN A 7 -27.03 -12.84 -19.56
C ASN A 7 -28.30 -12.01 -19.28
N ASN A 8 -28.20 -10.67 -19.26
CA ASN A 8 -29.30 -9.76 -18.98
C ASN A 8 -30.04 -10.06 -17.65
N VAL A 9 -29.29 -10.38 -16.60
CA VAL A 9 -29.81 -10.72 -15.26
C VAL A 9 -29.44 -9.66 -14.22
N THR A 10 -29.34 -8.40 -14.62
CA THR A 10 -29.07 -7.27 -13.73
C THR A 10 -30.18 -7.12 -12.69
N GLY A 11 -29.80 -6.86 -11.43
CA GLY A 11 -30.73 -6.75 -10.30
C GLY A 11 -31.26 -8.08 -9.75
N GLN A 12 -30.86 -9.23 -10.31
CA GLN A 12 -31.30 -10.54 -9.79
C GLN A 12 -30.46 -11.06 -8.63
N PHE A 13 -29.26 -10.53 -8.44
CA PHE A 13 -28.33 -10.96 -7.40
C PHE A 13 -27.92 -9.78 -6.54
N TYR A 14 -27.81 -10.02 -5.24
CA TYR A 14 -27.09 -9.16 -4.33
C TYR A 14 -25.71 -9.73 -4.08
N TRP A 15 -24.77 -8.83 -3.81
CA TRP A 15 -23.40 -9.21 -3.61
C TRP A 15 -22.92 -8.81 -2.23
N ILE A 16 -22.22 -9.75 -1.60
CA ILE A 16 -21.49 -9.52 -0.36
C ILE A 16 -20.04 -9.90 -0.64
N GLY A 17 -19.15 -8.90 -0.69
CA GLY A 17 -17.74 -9.16 -0.99
C GLY A 17 -16.80 -8.83 0.15
N SER A 18 -15.64 -9.46 0.08
CA SER A 18 -14.52 -9.18 0.97
C SER A 18 -13.79 -7.90 0.56
N ASP A 19 -12.72 -7.61 1.28
CA ASP A 19 -11.79 -6.50 1.06
C ASP A 19 -11.22 -6.44 -0.37
N GLY A 20 -10.97 -7.59 -0.99
CA GLY A 20 -10.53 -7.68 -2.39
C GLY A 20 -11.52 -7.08 -3.41
N TRP A 21 -12.76 -6.85 -2.98
CA TRP A 21 -13.84 -6.28 -3.79
C TRP A 21 -14.22 -4.85 -3.40
N SER A 22 -13.81 -4.42 -2.22
CA SER A 22 -14.26 -3.17 -1.61
C SER A 22 -13.59 -1.96 -2.23
N ALA A 23 -14.38 -0.95 -2.61
CA ALA A 23 -13.93 0.37 -3.06
C ALA A 23 -12.90 0.39 -4.21
N ARG A 24 -12.78 -0.68 -5.00
CA ARG A 24 -11.84 -0.74 -6.14
C ARG A 24 -12.55 -0.40 -7.43
N LYS A 25 -12.13 0.66 -8.12
CA LYS A 25 -12.65 1.06 -9.43
C LYS A 25 -12.71 -0.09 -10.45
N LEU A 26 -11.67 -0.94 -10.46
CA LEU A 26 -11.58 -2.14 -11.30
C LEU A 26 -12.81 -3.07 -11.22
N VAL A 27 -13.53 -3.04 -10.11
CA VAL A 27 -14.69 -3.89 -9.86
C VAL A 27 -15.95 -3.36 -10.55
N TYR A 28 -16.20 -2.06 -10.43
CA TYR A 28 -17.48 -1.46 -10.78
C TYR A 28 -17.43 -0.65 -12.08
N ASP A 29 -16.25 -0.23 -12.53
CA ASP A 29 -16.09 0.59 -13.73
C ASP A 29 -16.70 -0.12 -14.96
N GLY A 30 -17.67 0.56 -15.59
CA GLY A 30 -18.46 0.06 -16.73
C GLY A 30 -19.47 -1.04 -16.39
N ASN A 31 -19.64 -1.36 -15.10
CA ASN A 31 -20.52 -2.40 -14.57
C ASN A 31 -21.35 -1.91 -13.37
N GLU A 32 -21.54 -0.61 -13.22
CA GLU A 32 -22.13 0.06 -12.06
C GLU A 32 -23.53 -0.50 -11.74
N HIS A 33 -24.37 -0.64 -12.77
CA HIS A 33 -25.70 -1.24 -12.64
C HIS A 33 -25.68 -2.70 -12.19
N GLN A 34 -24.62 -3.45 -12.48
CA GLN A 34 -24.51 -4.86 -12.08
C GLN A 34 -24.04 -5.03 -10.63
N VAL A 35 -23.44 -4.00 -10.03
CA VAL A 35 -22.95 -4.00 -8.65
C VAL A 35 -23.82 -3.16 -7.71
N GLU A 36 -24.88 -2.54 -8.21
CA GLU A 36 -25.78 -1.73 -7.39
C GLU A 36 -26.34 -2.54 -6.20
N GLY A 37 -26.33 -1.93 -5.01
CA GLY A 37 -26.77 -2.59 -3.77
C GLY A 37 -25.76 -3.56 -3.14
N THR A 38 -24.52 -3.57 -3.62
CA THR A 38 -23.40 -4.32 -3.04
C THR A 38 -23.09 -3.89 -1.61
N ILE A 39 -22.82 -4.87 -0.75
CA ILE A 39 -22.22 -4.65 0.57
C ILE A 39 -20.82 -5.26 0.57
N SER A 40 -19.81 -4.48 0.95
CA SER A 40 -18.45 -4.97 1.14
C SER A 40 -17.90 -4.57 2.50
N VAL A 41 -16.87 -5.29 2.91
CA VAL A 41 -16.12 -4.98 4.13
C VAL A 41 -14.66 -4.71 3.75
N GLN A 42 -14.04 -3.74 4.40
CA GLN A 42 -12.60 -3.49 4.28
C GLN A 42 -12.01 -3.13 5.63
N PRO A 43 -10.74 -3.51 5.89
CA PRO A 43 -10.01 -2.96 7.02
C PRO A 43 -10.00 -1.42 6.95
N MET A 44 -10.23 -0.78 8.09
CA MET A 44 -10.08 0.66 8.20
C MET A 44 -8.58 0.99 8.08
N ALA A 45 -8.23 1.82 7.10
CA ALA A 45 -6.89 2.31 6.90
C ALA A 45 -6.85 3.83 7.04
N SER A 46 -5.73 4.36 7.51
CA SER A 46 -5.47 5.78 7.67
C SER A 46 -4.46 6.26 6.63
N PRO A 47 -4.55 7.52 6.15
CA PRO A 47 -3.53 8.09 5.29
C PRO A 47 -2.14 8.05 5.94
N VAL A 48 -1.10 7.77 5.16
CA VAL A 48 0.29 7.80 5.63
C VAL A 48 0.84 9.22 5.42
N PRO A 49 1.14 9.98 6.50
CA PRO A 49 1.57 11.38 6.35
C PRO A 49 2.84 11.51 5.50
N GLY A 50 2.82 12.44 4.55
CA GLY A 50 3.92 12.74 3.64
C GLY A 50 4.13 11.71 2.52
N PHE A 51 3.37 10.61 2.47
CA PHE A 51 3.49 9.65 1.36
C PHE A 51 3.06 10.28 0.03
N TYR A 52 1.93 11.00 0.02
CA TYR A 52 1.43 11.64 -1.19
C TYR A 52 2.35 12.75 -1.68
N ASP A 53 2.81 13.62 -0.78
CA ASP A 53 3.80 14.66 -1.13
C ASP A 53 5.07 14.05 -1.73
N TYR A 54 5.56 12.95 -1.14
CA TYR A 54 6.69 12.20 -1.66
C TYR A 54 6.39 11.61 -3.05
N PHE A 55 5.29 10.86 -3.18
CA PHE A 55 4.93 10.15 -4.39
C PHE A 55 4.68 11.10 -5.57
N PHE A 56 3.94 12.18 -5.35
CA PHE A 56 3.65 13.18 -6.39
C PHE A 56 4.87 14.03 -6.77
N SER A 57 5.90 14.10 -5.92
CA SER A 57 7.16 14.75 -6.28
C SER A 57 8.04 13.94 -7.24
N LEU A 58 7.73 12.66 -7.48
CA LEU A 58 8.51 11.79 -8.35
C LEU A 58 8.29 12.13 -9.83
N THR A 59 9.34 11.96 -10.63
CA THR A 59 9.34 12.10 -12.08
C THR A 59 10.26 11.03 -12.69
N PRO A 60 10.09 10.67 -13.97
CA PRO A 60 10.99 9.74 -14.65
C PRO A 60 12.47 10.16 -14.59
N LYS A 61 12.74 11.46 -14.45
CA LYS A 61 14.08 12.04 -14.36
C LYS A 61 14.71 11.93 -12.97
N ASN A 62 13.92 11.86 -11.90
CA ASN A 62 14.45 11.84 -10.53
C ASN A 62 14.32 10.46 -9.85
N ASN A 63 13.53 9.54 -10.40
CA ASN A 63 13.25 8.24 -9.80
C ASN A 63 13.91 7.08 -10.55
N HIS A 64 15.24 7.02 -10.53
CA HIS A 64 15.99 5.94 -11.18
C HIS A 64 16.02 4.62 -10.40
N ARG A 65 15.57 4.63 -9.14
CA ARG A 65 15.62 3.45 -8.24
C ARG A 65 14.54 2.40 -8.55
N ASN A 66 13.42 2.82 -9.15
CA ASN A 66 12.31 1.94 -9.45
C ASN A 66 12.29 1.67 -10.97
N PRO A 67 12.67 0.47 -11.43
CA PRO A 67 12.77 0.17 -12.85
C PRO A 67 11.41 0.19 -13.57
N TRP A 68 10.31 -0.01 -12.85
CA TRP A 68 8.95 -0.01 -13.41
C TRP A 68 8.32 1.39 -13.47
N PHE A 69 9.01 2.42 -12.94
CA PHE A 69 8.41 3.75 -12.83
C PHE A 69 8.21 4.42 -14.19
N ILE A 70 9.09 4.16 -15.16
CA ILE A 70 8.95 4.68 -16.53
C ILE A 70 7.72 4.07 -17.19
N GLU A 71 7.56 2.75 -17.12
CA GLU A 71 6.41 2.03 -17.69
C GLU A 71 5.08 2.49 -17.06
N TYR A 72 5.05 2.66 -15.74
CA TYR A 72 3.89 3.19 -15.01
C TYR A 72 3.53 4.60 -15.50
N TRP A 73 4.54 5.46 -15.69
CA TRP A 73 4.34 6.84 -16.13
C TRP A 73 3.87 6.95 -17.58
N GLU A 74 4.41 6.13 -18.48
CA GLU A 74 3.99 6.12 -19.88
C GLU A 74 2.52 5.69 -20.03
N HIS A 75 2.02 4.84 -19.11
CA HIS A 75 0.62 4.45 -19.08
C HIS A 75 -0.34 5.62 -18.78
N THR A 76 0.15 6.70 -18.15
CA THR A 76 -0.66 7.89 -17.84
C THR A 76 -0.67 8.92 -18.97
N ASN A 77 -0.20 8.58 -20.18
CA ASN A 77 -0.17 9.47 -21.37
C ASN A 77 0.61 10.80 -21.19
N CYS A 78 1.60 10.82 -20.29
CA CYS A 78 2.38 12.01 -19.96
C CYS A 78 3.73 12.06 -20.71
N THR A 79 4.21 13.26 -21.05
CA THR A 79 5.42 13.46 -21.89
C THR A 79 6.76 13.34 -21.13
N GLY A 80 6.73 13.16 -19.80
CA GLY A 80 7.90 12.95 -18.95
C GLY A 80 8.52 14.23 -18.35
N ASP A 81 8.00 15.40 -18.72
CA ASP A 81 8.34 16.70 -18.11
C ASP A 81 7.33 17.14 -17.04
N GLU A 82 6.16 16.50 -17.00
CA GLU A 82 5.09 16.75 -16.03
C GLU A 82 5.44 16.13 -14.66
N ARG A 83 4.83 16.63 -13.57
CA ARG A 83 4.83 15.94 -12.26
C ARG A 83 3.78 14.85 -12.28
N THR A 84 3.85 13.86 -11.36
CA THR A 84 2.84 12.79 -11.26
C THR A 84 1.53 13.47 -10.90
N MET A 85 0.80 13.90 -11.91
CA MET A 85 -0.50 14.52 -11.76
C MET A 85 -1.48 13.38 -11.93
N ILE A 86 -1.72 12.64 -10.84
CA ILE A 86 -3.11 12.25 -10.60
C ILE A 86 -3.80 13.61 -10.50
N ALA A 87 -4.49 14.00 -11.57
CA ALA A 87 -4.95 15.37 -11.75
C ALA A 87 -5.67 15.83 -10.49
N GLU A 88 -5.56 17.11 -10.13
CA GLU A 88 -6.37 17.72 -9.05
C GLU A 88 -7.90 17.56 -9.27
N ASN A 89 -8.32 16.88 -10.35
CA ASN A 89 -9.68 16.54 -10.76
C ASN A 89 -9.97 15.02 -10.81
N GLU A 90 -9.02 14.13 -10.50
CA GLU A 90 -9.31 12.70 -10.32
C GLU A 90 -9.80 12.45 -8.89
N SER A 91 -10.94 11.79 -8.78
CA SER A 91 -11.62 11.48 -7.52
C SER A 91 -10.72 10.70 -6.56
N ASP A 92 -10.95 10.87 -5.26
CA ASP A 92 -10.36 10.14 -4.12
C ASP A 92 -10.28 8.60 -4.32
N ASP A 93 -11.07 8.06 -5.26
CA ASP A 93 -11.18 6.66 -5.66
C ASP A 93 -9.93 6.06 -6.36
N ASP A 94 -9.03 6.87 -6.91
CA ASP A 94 -7.85 6.36 -7.66
C ASP A 94 -6.60 6.19 -6.77
N VAL A 95 -6.72 6.49 -5.47
CA VAL A 95 -5.61 6.44 -4.53
C VAL A 95 -5.67 5.18 -3.66
N GLU A 96 -4.57 4.42 -3.59
CA GLU A 96 -4.50 3.22 -2.75
C GLU A 96 -4.62 3.57 -1.26
N MET A 97 -5.77 3.27 -0.67
CA MET A 97 -6.06 3.59 0.73
C MET A 97 -5.38 2.66 1.73
N GLN A 98 -4.89 1.49 1.30
CA GLN A 98 -4.32 0.45 2.18
C GLN A 98 -2.82 0.60 2.46
N LEU A 99 -2.22 1.74 2.10
CA LEU A 99 -0.78 2.00 2.24
C LEU A 99 -0.28 1.93 3.69
N GLN A 100 -1.14 2.20 4.67
CA GLN A 100 -0.80 2.09 6.08
C GLN A 100 -0.26 0.71 6.43
N PHE A 101 -0.90 -0.36 5.96
CA PHE A 101 -0.51 -1.72 6.32
C PHE A 101 0.89 -2.07 5.80
N VAL A 102 1.26 -1.54 4.63
CA VAL A 102 2.62 -1.70 4.07
C VAL A 102 3.64 -0.93 4.91
N SER A 103 3.31 0.32 5.27
CA SER A 103 4.16 1.16 6.10
C SER A 103 4.40 0.55 7.50
N ASP A 104 3.32 0.10 8.15
CA ASP A 104 3.37 -0.53 9.47
C ASP A 104 4.13 -1.87 9.42
N ALA A 105 4.02 -2.66 8.34
CA ALA A 105 4.83 -3.85 8.17
C ALA A 105 6.34 -3.54 8.13
N VAL A 106 6.75 -2.51 7.37
CA VAL A 106 8.15 -2.07 7.32
C VAL A 106 8.61 -1.56 8.68
N LEU A 107 7.78 -0.78 9.37
CA LEU A 107 8.07 -0.29 10.71
C LEU A 107 8.21 -1.43 11.72
N ALA A 108 7.38 -2.47 11.65
CA ALA A 108 7.49 -3.63 12.53
C ALA A 108 8.88 -4.29 12.46
N PHE A 109 9.41 -4.46 11.24
CA PHE A 109 10.78 -4.92 11.05
C PHE A 109 11.82 -3.93 11.58
N ALA A 110 11.66 -2.63 11.30
CA ALA A 110 12.59 -1.61 11.79
C ALA A 110 12.68 -1.59 13.32
N TYR A 111 11.53 -1.66 14.03
CA TYR A 111 11.47 -1.72 15.48
C TYR A 111 12.03 -3.04 16.03
N ALA A 112 11.77 -4.18 15.37
CA ALA A 112 12.35 -5.46 15.78
C ALA A 112 13.89 -5.47 15.62
N ILE A 113 14.41 -4.95 14.50
CA ILE A 113 15.86 -4.82 14.27
C ILE A 113 16.48 -3.87 15.31
N LYS A 114 15.82 -2.76 15.63
CA LYS A 114 16.26 -1.84 16.70
C LYS A 114 16.30 -2.54 18.06
N SER A 115 15.27 -3.31 18.41
CA SER A 115 15.23 -4.08 19.65
C SER A 115 16.37 -5.11 19.72
N MET A 116 16.60 -5.84 18.63
CA MET A 116 17.72 -6.79 18.52
C MET A 116 19.09 -6.11 18.62
N GLN A 117 19.24 -4.93 18.02
CA GLN A 117 20.47 -4.14 18.09
C GLN A 117 20.77 -3.70 19.53
N GLN A 118 19.75 -3.24 20.26
CA GLN A 118 19.89 -2.81 21.66
C GLN A 118 20.30 -3.96 22.58
N GLU A 119 19.83 -5.18 22.30
CA GLU A 119 20.18 -6.38 23.08
C GLU A 119 21.58 -6.91 22.74
N LEU A 120 21.90 -7.07 21.45
CA LEU A 120 23.14 -7.72 21.01
C LEU A 120 24.35 -6.78 20.96
N CYS A 121 24.11 -5.48 20.77
CA CYS A 121 25.15 -4.47 20.56
C CYS A 121 25.03 -3.30 21.57
N PRO A 122 25.11 -3.58 22.89
CA PRO A 122 24.99 -2.53 23.90
C PRO A 122 26.09 -1.47 23.72
N ASN A 123 25.74 -0.19 23.92
CA ASN A 123 26.63 0.96 23.82
C ASN A 123 27.38 1.12 22.48
N THR A 124 26.92 0.45 21.43
CA THR A 124 27.50 0.52 20.09
C THR A 124 26.51 1.16 19.13
N TYR A 125 26.99 2.03 18.26
CA TYR A 125 26.20 2.52 17.14
C TYR A 125 26.32 1.57 15.96
N GLY A 126 25.20 1.25 15.32
CA GLY A 126 25.15 0.34 14.18
C GLY A 126 25.19 -1.15 14.58
N VAL A 127 25.66 -1.98 13.64
CA VAL A 127 25.62 -3.43 13.73
C VAL A 127 26.97 -3.97 14.23
N CYS A 128 26.94 -4.76 15.30
CA CYS A 128 28.13 -5.40 15.87
C CYS A 128 28.29 -6.85 15.37
N PRO A 129 29.46 -7.50 15.56
CA PRO A 129 29.69 -8.87 15.11
C PRO A 129 28.68 -9.89 15.64
N ARG A 130 28.15 -9.69 16.85
CA ARG A 130 27.09 -10.56 17.42
C ARG A 130 25.78 -10.47 16.65
N MET A 131 25.42 -9.27 16.18
CA MET A 131 24.21 -9.06 15.39
C MET A 131 24.39 -9.48 13.93
N LEU A 132 25.61 -9.38 13.37
CA LEU A 132 25.94 -9.96 12.06
C LEU A 132 25.88 -11.49 12.06
N ALA A 133 26.22 -12.12 13.18
CA ALA A 133 26.12 -13.56 13.37
C ALA A 133 24.71 -14.03 13.76
N ALA A 134 23.76 -13.12 13.99
CA ALA A 134 22.41 -13.46 14.40
C ALA A 134 21.62 -14.07 13.25
N ASP A 135 20.75 -15.03 13.57
CA ASP A 135 19.93 -15.71 12.58
C ASP A 135 18.47 -15.21 12.57
N GLY A 136 17.68 -15.75 11.65
CA GLY A 136 16.26 -15.41 11.52
C GLY A 136 15.41 -15.78 12.75
N SER A 137 15.85 -16.74 13.58
CA SER A 137 15.11 -17.14 14.78
C SER A 137 15.23 -16.07 15.87
N GLN A 138 16.39 -15.44 16.01
CA GLN A 138 16.59 -14.31 16.91
C GLN A 138 15.76 -13.11 16.46
N LEU A 139 15.80 -12.76 15.17
CA LEU A 139 14.96 -11.67 14.65
C LEU A 139 13.46 -11.96 14.84
N LEU A 140 13.03 -13.21 14.63
CA LEU A 140 11.63 -13.61 14.83
C LEU A 140 11.18 -13.44 16.29
N GLN A 141 12.07 -13.67 17.27
CA GLN A 141 11.76 -13.44 18.68
C GLN A 141 11.44 -11.96 18.94
N HIS A 142 12.22 -11.04 18.36
CA HIS A 142 11.96 -9.60 18.47
C HIS A 142 10.71 -9.16 17.68
N LEU A 143 10.46 -9.75 16.51
CA LEU A 143 9.24 -9.47 15.73
C LEU A 143 7.97 -9.86 16.47
N ARG A 144 7.98 -10.94 17.26
CA ARG A 144 6.81 -11.40 18.02
C ARG A 144 6.42 -10.48 19.18
N THR A 145 7.37 -9.69 19.68
CA THR A 145 7.17 -8.82 20.85
C THR A 145 7.17 -7.34 20.50
N VAL A 146 7.29 -7.00 19.21
CA VAL A 146 7.34 -5.63 18.75
C VAL A 146 6.04 -4.90 19.08
N GLN A 147 6.17 -3.72 19.67
CA GLN A 147 5.05 -2.81 19.94
C GLN A 147 5.48 -1.41 19.55
N PHE A 148 4.71 -0.80 18.68
CA PHE A 148 4.91 0.59 18.26
C PHE A 148 3.56 1.21 17.90
N LYS A 149 3.50 2.53 17.98
CA LYS A 149 2.36 3.28 17.45
C LYS A 149 2.67 3.59 15.97
N GLY A 150 1.85 3.06 15.07
CA GLY A 150 1.87 3.47 13.66
C GLY A 150 1.65 4.98 13.54
N LYS A 151 2.20 5.61 12.50
CA LYS A 151 1.96 7.05 12.27
C LYS A 151 0.54 7.23 11.73
N ILE A 152 -0.36 7.55 12.63
CA ILE A 152 -1.70 8.07 12.37
C ILE A 152 -1.70 9.46 13.03
N GLU A 153 -1.93 10.52 12.25
CA GLU A 153 -2.27 11.84 12.82
C GLU A 153 -3.71 11.83 13.33
#